data_AF-A0A397XJE5-F1
#
_entry.id   AF-A0A397XJE5-F1
#
_cell.length_a   1.000
_cell.length_b   1.000
_cell.length_c   1.000
_cell.angle_alpha   90.00
_cell.angle_beta   90.00
_cell.angle_gamma   90.00
#
_symmetry.space_group_name_H-M   'P 1'
#
loop_
_entity.id
_entity.type
_entity.pdbx_description
1 polymer ?
#
loop_
_entity_poly.entity_id
_entity_poly.type
_entity_poly.pdbx_seq_one_letter_code
_entity_poly.pdbx_strand_id
1 'polypeptide(L)'
;MKSRCILLTLCIVIAIIAILASQTLFSTPPRVFIHNPFDILYGIKAISYSAITSVCSHHHHHHHRRKPSHSKKKISICGDFPKNIPPPDTDTTSYLCVDKNGCCNFTMVQSAVDAIGNFSERRNVIWINSGMYYEKVVIPKTKPNITLQGQGFETTAIAWNDTAYSANGTFYCASVQVFGSQFLAKNISFMNVAPIPKPGDVGAQAVAIRISGDELAFVGCGFFGAQDTLHDDRGRHYFKDCYIQGSIDFIFGHAKSLYQDCQIISMANQVSPGSKSINGAVTANGRNSKDENSGFSFVNCSIGGTGHVWLGHAWRPYSRVIFVSTFMTDVIAPEGWNNFNDPSRDATIFYGEYNCSGPGANNSKRAQYVQKLNETQVAQFINMTIIDGDQWLQYFDI
;
A
#
# COMPACT_ATOMS: atom_id res chain seq x y z
N MET A 1 18.10 1.71 49.96
CA MET A 1 18.78 1.08 48.81
C MET A 1 18.14 -0.21 48.28
N LYS A 2 17.35 -0.98 49.06
CA LYS A 2 16.72 -2.23 48.57
C LYS A 2 15.51 -2.04 47.61
N SER A 3 14.77 -0.94 47.68
CA SER A 3 13.56 -0.71 46.86
C SER A 3 13.86 -0.37 45.38
N ARG A 4 14.97 0.33 45.09
CA ARG A 4 15.36 0.66 43.70
C ARG A 4 15.86 -0.54 42.89
N CYS A 5 16.37 -1.58 43.55
CA CYS A 5 16.87 -2.79 42.88
C CYS A 5 15.72 -3.70 42.42
N ILE A 6 14.64 -3.75 43.19
CA ILE A 6 13.42 -4.53 42.85
C ILE A 6 12.71 -3.90 41.65
N LEU A 7 12.60 -2.57 41.59
CA LEU A 7 11.96 -1.87 40.47
C LEU A 7 12.73 -2.06 39.16
N LEU A 8 14.07 -2.01 39.20
CA LEU A 8 14.92 -2.22 38.02
C LEU A 8 14.81 -3.66 37.49
N THR A 9 14.73 -4.64 38.39
CA THR A 9 14.60 -6.05 38.03
C THR A 9 13.23 -6.34 37.42
N LEU A 10 12.16 -5.71 37.93
CA LEU A 10 10.81 -5.82 37.38
C LEU A 10 10.71 -5.22 35.97
N CYS A 11 11.33 -4.07 35.72
CA CYS A 11 11.36 -3.44 34.39
C CYS A 11 12.09 -4.30 33.34
N ILE A 12 13.20 -4.94 33.73
CA ILE A 12 13.96 -5.82 32.83
C ILE A 12 13.15 -7.08 32.48
N VAL A 13 12.43 -7.66 33.46
CA VAL A 13 11.57 -8.82 33.22
C VAL A 13 10.40 -8.46 32.29
N ILE A 14 9.77 -7.30 32.48
CA ILE A 14 8.69 -6.83 31.59
C ILE A 14 9.22 -6.59 30.17
N ALA A 15 10.41 -6.00 30.02
CA ALA A 15 11.03 -5.78 28.72
C ALA A 15 11.37 -7.10 28.01
N ILE A 16 11.87 -8.11 28.72
CA ILE A 16 12.16 -9.43 28.16
C ILE A 16 10.87 -10.14 27.73
N ILE A 17 9.80 -10.05 28.53
CA ILE A 17 8.49 -10.62 28.18
C ILE A 17 7.91 -9.93 26.93
N ALA A 18 8.05 -8.61 26.80
CA ALA A 18 7.60 -7.86 25.62
C ALA A 18 8.38 -8.24 24.35
N ILE A 19 9.70 -8.48 24.46
CA ILE A 19 10.55 -8.94 23.36
C ILE A 19 10.21 -10.39 22.95
N LEU A 20 9.92 -11.26 23.92
CA LEU A 20 9.52 -12.64 23.63
C LEU A 20 8.11 -12.70 23.01
N ALA A 21 7.19 -11.87 23.47
CA ALA A 21 5.84 -11.75 22.91
C ALA A 21 5.85 -11.21 21.46
N SER A 22 6.76 -10.28 21.14
CA SER A 22 6.90 -9.76 19.77
C SER A 22 7.50 -10.79 18.81
N GLN A 23 8.40 -11.65 19.28
CA GLN A 23 8.95 -12.75 18.46
C GLN A 23 7.92 -13.84 18.14
N THR A 24 6.94 -14.06 19.03
CA THR A 24 5.83 -14.99 18.77
C THR A 24 4.74 -14.43 17.85
N LEU A 25 4.64 -13.10 17.69
CA LEU A 25 3.63 -12.44 16.86
C LEU A 25 4.03 -12.26 15.39
N PHE A 26 5.31 -12.40 15.04
CA PHE A 26 5.81 -12.20 13.65
C PHE A 26 6.30 -13.47 12.96
N SER A 27 5.96 -14.65 13.47
CA SER A 27 6.38 -15.93 12.89
C SER A 27 5.21 -16.70 12.26
N THR A 28 4.40 -16.07 11.40
CA THR A 28 3.57 -16.80 10.42
C THR A 28 3.45 -15.99 9.12
N PRO A 29 3.84 -16.54 7.96
CA PRO A 29 3.59 -15.90 6.67
C PRO A 29 2.12 -16.06 6.28
N PRO A 30 1.46 -15.05 5.67
CA PRO A 30 0.06 -15.15 5.29
C PRO A 30 -0.05 -15.86 3.93
N ARG A 31 -0.25 -17.18 3.93
CA ARG A 31 -0.90 -17.87 2.81
C ARG A 31 -1.77 -19.02 3.31
N VAL A 32 -2.89 -19.17 2.58
CA VAL A 32 -3.86 -20.27 2.56
C VAL A 32 -5.11 -20.06 3.44
N PHE A 33 -6.13 -19.45 2.82
CA PHE A 33 -7.52 -19.82 3.06
C PHE A 33 -7.80 -21.17 2.38
N ILE A 34 -8.50 -22.06 3.10
CA ILE A 34 -9.53 -23.05 2.69
C ILE A 34 -9.40 -24.31 3.57
N HIS A 35 -10.24 -24.43 4.61
CA HIS A 35 -11.18 -25.54 4.87
C HIS A 35 -11.73 -25.57 6.32
N ASN A 36 -13.07 -25.67 6.41
CA ASN A 36 -13.93 -26.37 7.38
C ASN A 36 -13.93 -25.99 8.90
N PRO A 37 -15.10 -25.73 9.54
CA PRO A 37 -15.18 -25.22 10.91
C PRO A 37 -15.46 -26.33 11.95
N PHE A 38 -14.55 -27.29 12.15
CA PHE A 38 -14.75 -28.32 13.19
C PHE A 38 -13.59 -28.62 14.15
N ASP A 39 -12.42 -27.98 14.04
CA ASP A 39 -11.24 -28.35 14.87
C ASP A 39 -10.85 -27.34 15.95
N ILE A 40 -11.83 -26.71 16.63
CA ILE A 40 -11.57 -25.92 17.86
C ILE A 40 -12.17 -26.65 19.06
N LEU A 41 -11.62 -27.81 19.43
CA LEU A 41 -11.88 -28.41 20.75
C LEU A 41 -10.83 -29.43 21.23
N TYR A 42 -9.52 -29.24 21.02
CA TYR A 42 -8.53 -30.17 21.61
C TYR A 42 -7.18 -29.53 22.01
N GLY A 43 -7.19 -28.25 22.39
CA GLY A 43 -5.96 -27.49 22.67
C GLY A 43 -5.73 -27.05 24.12
N ILE A 44 -6.56 -27.48 25.09
CA ILE A 44 -6.39 -27.08 26.50
C ILE A 44 -6.54 -28.30 27.40
N LYS A 45 -5.42 -28.97 27.71
CA LYS A 45 -5.13 -29.71 28.95
C LYS A 45 -3.80 -30.45 28.81
N ALA A 46 -2.75 -29.94 29.45
CA ALA A 46 -1.78 -30.73 30.22
C ALA A 46 -0.59 -29.83 30.63
N ILE A 47 -0.73 -29.19 31.78
CA ILE A 47 0.39 -28.75 32.60
C ILE A 47 0.35 -29.59 33.89
N SER A 48 1.49 -30.18 34.24
CA SER A 48 1.93 -30.64 35.57
C SER A 48 1.84 -32.13 35.95
N TYR A 49 2.90 -32.55 36.65
CA TYR A 49 3.18 -33.78 37.43
C TYR A 49 3.57 -35.02 36.62
N SER A 50 4.60 -35.82 36.96
CA SER A 50 5.49 -35.93 38.12
C SER A 50 6.67 -36.87 37.77
N ALA A 51 7.71 -36.87 38.60
CA ALA A 51 8.91 -37.68 38.44
C ALA A 51 8.83 -39.06 39.13
N ILE A 52 9.67 -39.99 38.64
CA ILE A 52 10.26 -41.19 39.29
C ILE A 52 9.44 -42.50 39.32
N THR A 53 9.90 -43.52 38.57
CA THR A 53 10.53 -44.75 39.11
C THR A 53 11.19 -45.61 38.01
N SER A 54 12.26 -46.27 38.43
CA SER A 54 13.28 -47.05 37.70
C SER A 54 12.81 -48.47 37.28
N VAL A 55 13.39 -49.06 36.22
CA VAL A 55 14.29 -50.24 36.28
C VAL A 55 14.71 -50.71 34.87
N CYS A 56 16.04 -50.76 34.69
CA CYS A 56 16.90 -51.53 33.78
C CYS A 56 16.32 -52.22 32.51
N SER A 57 16.87 -51.81 31.35
CA SER A 57 17.47 -52.77 30.41
C SER A 57 18.65 -52.13 29.69
N HIS A 58 19.81 -52.76 29.84
CA HIS A 58 21.06 -52.39 29.16
C HIS A 58 20.94 -52.70 27.67
N HIS A 59 20.98 -51.67 26.82
CA HIS A 59 21.36 -51.80 25.42
C HIS A 59 22.53 -50.86 25.12
N HIS A 60 23.66 -51.48 24.77
CA HIS A 60 24.83 -50.80 24.24
C HIS A 60 24.48 -50.21 22.87
N HIS A 61 24.31 -48.89 22.80
CA HIS A 61 24.38 -48.15 21.55
C HIS A 61 25.62 -47.25 21.57
N HIS A 62 26.54 -47.55 20.66
CA HIS A 62 27.66 -46.68 20.33
C HIS A 62 27.15 -45.32 19.88
N HIS A 63 27.26 -44.32 20.75
CA HIS A 63 27.07 -42.92 20.37
C HIS A 63 28.30 -42.44 19.58
N HIS A 64 28.19 -42.44 18.26
CA HIS A 64 28.98 -41.52 17.45
C HIS A 64 28.58 -40.09 17.83
N ARG A 65 29.46 -39.38 18.53
CA ARG A 65 29.41 -37.92 18.71
C ARG A 65 29.45 -37.26 17.32
N ARG A 66 28.29 -36.99 16.72
CA ARG A 66 28.18 -35.98 15.67
C ARG A 66 28.29 -34.61 16.33
N LYS A 67 29.42 -33.94 16.12
CA LYS A 67 29.55 -32.50 16.39
C LYS A 67 28.44 -31.78 15.61
N PRO A 68 27.70 -30.83 16.20
CA PRO A 68 26.82 -29.97 15.42
C PRO A 68 27.71 -29.11 14.52
N SER A 69 27.66 -29.36 13.22
CA SER A 69 28.14 -28.43 12.20
C SER A 69 27.20 -27.22 12.20
N HIS A 70 27.45 -26.25 13.09
CA HIS A 70 26.91 -24.92 12.92
C HIS A 70 27.74 -24.18 11.87
N SER A 71 27.58 -24.55 10.60
CA SER A 71 27.83 -23.58 9.53
C SER A 71 26.64 -22.62 9.53
N LYS A 72 26.65 -21.62 10.43
CA LYS A 72 25.94 -20.38 10.16
C LYS A 72 26.56 -19.87 8.87
N LYS A 73 25.88 -20.09 7.73
CA LYS A 73 26.21 -19.43 6.48
C LYS A 73 26.26 -17.95 6.87
N LYS A 74 27.45 -17.33 6.87
CA LYS A 74 27.56 -15.88 6.98
C LYS A 74 26.83 -15.36 5.75
N ILE A 75 25.54 -15.06 5.90
CA ILE A 75 24.82 -14.28 4.91
C ILE A 75 25.59 -12.99 4.88
N SER A 76 26.29 -12.74 3.77
CA SER A 76 26.95 -11.46 3.54
C SER A 76 25.89 -10.39 3.74
N ILE A 77 26.22 -9.32 4.46
CA ILE A 77 25.33 -8.18 4.64
C ILE A 77 24.85 -7.60 3.29
N CYS A 78 25.59 -7.88 2.20
CA CYS A 78 25.30 -7.51 0.82
C CYS A 78 24.85 -8.69 -0.06
N GLY A 79 24.42 -9.80 0.54
CA GLY A 79 24.11 -11.05 -0.17
C GLY A 79 22.67 -11.16 -0.69
N ASP A 80 21.83 -10.17 -0.40
CA ASP A 80 20.42 -10.07 -0.77
C ASP A 80 20.19 -9.33 -2.08
N PHE A 81 21.22 -8.75 -2.68
CA PHE A 81 21.14 -8.13 -4.00
C PHE A 81 21.33 -9.17 -5.11
N PRO A 82 20.52 -9.13 -6.19
CA PRO A 82 20.80 -9.93 -7.36
C PRO A 82 22.19 -9.59 -7.91
N LYS A 83 22.94 -10.62 -8.31
CA LYS A 83 24.27 -10.43 -8.91
C LYS A 83 24.14 -9.55 -10.17
N ASN A 84 25.08 -8.61 -10.35
CA ASN A 84 25.14 -7.67 -11.48
C ASN A 84 24.07 -6.55 -11.51
N ILE A 85 23.53 -6.19 -10.35
CA ILE A 85 22.74 -4.96 -10.19
C ILE A 85 23.61 -3.93 -9.44
N PRO A 86 23.53 -2.63 -9.77
CA PRO A 86 22.86 -2.10 -10.95
C PRO A 86 23.60 -2.52 -12.25
N PRO A 87 22.89 -2.65 -13.38
CA PRO A 87 23.53 -2.78 -14.69
C PRO A 87 24.47 -1.59 -14.97
N PRO A 88 25.44 -1.74 -15.89
CA PRO A 88 26.22 -0.61 -16.37
C PRO A 88 25.33 0.40 -17.11
N ASP A 89 25.73 1.67 -17.08
CA ASP A 89 25.07 2.74 -17.81
C ASP A 89 25.09 2.49 -19.34
N THR A 90 24.10 3.07 -20.01
CA THR A 90 23.97 3.11 -21.48
C THR A 90 23.83 4.56 -21.94
N ASP A 91 23.77 4.80 -23.25
CA ASP A 91 23.59 6.14 -23.81
C ASP A 91 22.26 6.79 -23.39
N THR A 92 21.24 5.97 -23.12
CA THR A 92 19.86 6.40 -22.82
C THR A 92 19.44 6.17 -21.37
N THR A 93 20.18 5.36 -20.61
CA THR A 93 19.81 4.96 -19.23
C THR A 93 21.01 5.01 -18.30
N SER A 94 20.84 5.67 -17.15
CA SER A 94 21.80 5.67 -16.04
C SER A 94 21.25 4.87 -14.87
N TYR A 95 22.12 4.16 -14.15
CA TYR A 95 21.72 3.34 -13.01
C TYR A 95 22.38 3.79 -11.71
N LEU A 96 21.59 3.92 -10.65
CA LEU A 96 22.03 4.20 -9.29
C LEU A 96 21.61 3.05 -8.39
N CYS A 97 22.38 2.77 -7.34
CA CYS A 97 22.02 1.77 -6.33
C CYS A 97 21.93 2.37 -4.94
N VAL A 98 20.88 1.98 -4.22
CA VAL A 98 20.59 2.36 -2.85
C VAL A 98 20.51 1.11 -1.98
N ASP A 99 21.36 1.02 -0.97
CA ASP A 99 21.29 -0.02 0.06
C ASP A 99 21.56 0.59 1.44
N LYS A 100 20.58 0.47 2.34
CA LYS A 100 20.68 1.06 3.68
C LYS A 100 21.79 0.46 4.56
N ASN A 101 22.31 -0.72 4.19
CA ASN A 101 23.40 -1.38 4.90
C ASN A 101 24.79 -1.00 4.36
N GLY A 102 24.87 -0.10 3.36
CA GLY A 102 26.13 0.41 2.82
C GLY A 102 26.76 -0.46 1.73
N CYS A 103 25.99 -1.38 1.13
CA CYS A 103 26.45 -2.24 0.04
C CYS A 103 26.42 -1.57 -1.35
N CYS A 104 25.91 -0.34 -1.42
CA CYS A 104 25.84 0.49 -2.62
C CYS A 104 26.34 1.91 -2.35
N ASN A 105 26.48 2.70 -3.42
CA ASN A 105 27.01 4.06 -3.36
C ASN A 105 26.11 5.04 -2.57
N PHE A 106 24.84 4.68 -2.38
CA PHE A 106 23.89 5.45 -1.59
C PHE A 106 23.25 4.57 -0.51
N THR A 107 23.06 5.14 0.68
CA THR A 107 22.30 4.50 1.78
C THR A 107 20.89 5.05 1.92
N MET A 108 20.60 6.19 1.29
CA MET A 108 19.32 6.88 1.30
C MET A 108 18.79 7.07 -0.13
N VAL A 109 17.49 6.95 -0.30
CA VAL A 109 16.83 7.13 -1.60
C VAL A 109 16.89 8.60 -2.03
N GLN A 110 16.67 9.54 -1.12
CA GLN A 110 16.74 10.97 -1.44
C GLN A 110 18.12 11.37 -1.97
N SER A 111 19.22 10.84 -1.39
CA SER A 111 20.57 11.15 -1.87
C SER A 111 20.83 10.65 -3.29
N ALA A 112 20.25 9.52 -3.69
CA ALA A 112 20.32 9.05 -5.07
C ALA A 112 19.50 9.93 -6.01
N VAL A 113 18.32 10.39 -5.59
CA VAL A 113 17.52 11.37 -6.34
C VAL A 113 18.31 12.67 -6.53
N ASP A 114 18.96 13.18 -5.48
CA ASP A 114 19.72 14.43 -5.50
C ASP A 114 20.91 14.38 -6.46
N ALA A 115 21.57 13.23 -6.59
CA ALA A 115 22.71 13.01 -7.47
C ALA A 115 22.38 13.08 -8.98
N ILE A 116 21.12 12.87 -9.36
CA ILE A 116 20.70 12.91 -10.77
C ILE A 116 20.73 14.35 -11.29
N GLY A 117 21.29 14.60 -12.48
CA GLY A 117 21.27 15.94 -13.09
C GLY A 117 19.83 16.44 -13.34
N ASN A 118 19.60 17.75 -13.17
CA ASN A 118 18.32 18.34 -13.55
C ASN A 118 18.08 18.20 -15.05
N PHE A 119 16.82 17.96 -15.43
CA PHE A 119 16.33 17.81 -16.80
C PHE A 119 17.08 16.75 -17.60
N SER A 120 17.51 15.68 -16.94
CA SER A 120 18.15 14.53 -17.58
C SER A 120 17.23 13.94 -18.66
N GLU A 121 17.75 13.88 -19.89
CA GLU A 121 17.09 13.21 -21.01
C GLU A 121 17.20 11.68 -20.91
N ARG A 122 18.16 11.19 -20.12
CA ARG A 122 18.30 9.76 -19.84
C ARG A 122 17.26 9.30 -18.81
N ARG A 123 16.82 8.05 -18.92
CA ARG A 123 16.11 7.37 -17.84
C ARG A 123 17.09 7.10 -16.70
N ASN A 124 16.76 7.54 -15.48
CA ASN A 124 17.60 7.34 -14.31
C ASN A 124 16.95 6.29 -13.41
N VAL A 125 17.47 5.06 -13.42
CA VAL A 125 16.93 3.93 -12.66
C VAL A 125 17.65 3.83 -11.32
N ILE A 126 16.92 4.11 -10.24
CA ILE A 126 17.38 3.93 -8.87
C ILE A 126 16.94 2.54 -8.40
N TRP A 127 17.88 1.61 -8.37
CA TRP A 127 17.71 0.29 -7.80
C TRP A 127 17.80 0.35 -6.28
N ILE A 128 16.75 -0.07 -5.59
CA ILE A 128 16.61 0.03 -4.15
C ILE A 128 16.58 -1.39 -3.58
N ASN A 129 17.55 -1.71 -2.73
CA ASN A 129 17.64 -3.02 -2.08
C ASN A 129 16.43 -3.29 -1.16
N SER A 130 16.25 -4.54 -0.75
CA SER A 130 15.24 -4.89 0.24
C SER A 130 15.51 -4.17 1.57
N GLY A 131 14.43 -3.66 2.15
CA GLY A 131 14.48 -2.91 3.40
C GLY A 131 13.42 -1.84 3.47
N MET A 132 13.12 -1.44 4.70
CA MET A 132 12.40 -0.21 5.00
C MET A 132 13.39 0.95 5.09
N TYR A 133 13.17 1.97 4.27
CA TYR A 133 13.90 3.24 4.20
C TYR A 133 13.03 4.30 4.87
N TYR A 134 13.42 4.68 6.09
CA TYR A 134 12.66 5.63 6.90
C TYR A 134 13.13 7.06 6.63
N GLU A 135 12.60 7.67 5.57
CA GLU A 135 12.99 8.99 5.08
C GLU A 135 11.84 9.63 4.27
N LYS A 136 11.85 10.96 4.14
CA LYS A 136 11.02 11.65 3.14
C LYS A 136 11.76 11.69 1.82
N VAL A 137 11.05 11.41 0.72
CA VAL A 137 11.59 11.51 -0.63
C VAL A 137 10.79 12.51 -1.46
N VAL A 138 11.47 13.43 -2.13
CA VAL A 138 10.89 14.38 -3.07
C VAL A 138 11.60 14.25 -4.42
N ILE A 139 10.83 13.91 -5.45
CA ILE A 139 11.26 13.97 -6.84
C ILE A 139 10.72 15.26 -7.44
N PRO A 140 11.55 16.32 -7.54
CA PRO A 140 11.10 17.62 -8.01
C PRO A 140 10.77 17.58 -9.51
N LYS A 141 9.98 18.57 -9.96
CA LYS A 141 9.64 18.75 -11.38
C LYS A 141 10.86 18.86 -12.29
N THR A 142 11.99 19.31 -11.77
CA THR A 142 13.26 19.41 -12.50
C THR A 142 13.95 18.07 -12.74
N LYS A 143 13.43 16.95 -12.22
CA LYS A 143 14.01 15.61 -12.40
C LYS A 143 12.99 14.65 -13.03
N PRO A 144 12.71 14.78 -14.35
CA PRO A 144 11.87 13.82 -15.07
C PRO A 144 12.61 12.48 -15.26
N ASN A 145 11.92 11.48 -15.80
CA ASN A 145 12.50 10.21 -16.26
C ASN A 145 13.16 9.37 -15.14
N ILE A 146 12.72 9.50 -13.88
CA ILE A 146 13.22 8.68 -12.78
C ILE A 146 12.44 7.37 -12.70
N THR A 147 13.15 6.26 -12.48
CA THR A 147 12.55 4.97 -12.10
C THR A 147 12.98 4.58 -10.70
N LEU A 148 12.05 4.30 -9.78
CA LEU A 148 12.35 3.61 -8.54
C LEU A 148 12.06 2.12 -8.72
N GLN A 149 13.08 1.29 -8.59
CA GLN A 149 12.98 -0.15 -8.77
C GLN A 149 13.34 -0.86 -7.45
N GLY A 150 12.34 -1.39 -6.76
CA GLY A 150 12.54 -2.24 -5.57
C GLY A 150 12.67 -3.72 -5.93
N GLN A 151 12.83 -4.57 -4.89
CA GLN A 151 12.89 -6.03 -5.04
C GLN A 151 11.50 -6.72 -4.94
N GLY A 152 10.47 -5.99 -4.53
CA GLY A 152 9.12 -6.51 -4.29
C GLY A 152 8.40 -5.60 -3.30
N PHE A 153 7.11 -5.34 -3.50
CA PHE A 153 6.35 -4.44 -2.62
C PHE A 153 6.33 -4.92 -1.15
N GLU A 154 6.41 -6.22 -0.90
CA GLU A 154 6.51 -6.76 0.47
C GLU A 154 7.91 -6.61 1.10
N THR A 155 8.93 -6.30 0.31
CA THR A 155 10.35 -6.38 0.74
C THR A 155 11.09 -5.05 0.68
N THR A 156 10.68 -4.11 -0.17
CA THR A 156 11.28 -2.78 -0.31
C THR A 156 10.23 -1.72 -0.05
N ALA A 157 10.47 -0.81 0.89
CA ALA A 157 9.52 0.23 1.25
C ALA A 157 10.20 1.55 1.62
N ILE A 158 9.60 2.67 1.20
CA ILE A 158 9.92 4.02 1.70
C ILE A 158 8.80 4.43 2.65
N ALA A 159 9.16 4.86 3.86
CA ALA A 159 8.22 5.15 4.93
C ALA A 159 8.54 6.46 5.66
N TRP A 160 7.50 7.18 6.03
CA TRP A 160 7.54 8.29 7.00
C TRP A 160 6.27 8.28 7.86
N ASN A 161 6.09 9.24 8.76
CA ASN A 161 4.97 9.24 9.72
C ASN A 161 4.33 10.61 9.98
N ASP A 162 4.49 11.55 9.04
CA ASP A 162 3.85 12.86 9.17
C ASP A 162 2.33 12.70 9.07
N THR A 163 1.62 13.38 9.98
CA THR A 163 0.20 13.73 9.82
C THR A 163 0.06 15.13 9.26
N ALA A 164 -1.12 15.49 8.74
CA ALA A 164 -1.43 16.85 8.32
C ALA A 164 -1.23 17.85 9.47
N TYR A 165 -1.52 17.48 10.72
CA TYR A 165 -1.22 18.32 11.87
C TYR A 165 0.29 18.58 12.01
N SER A 166 1.11 17.53 11.97
CA SER A 166 2.58 17.67 12.12
C SER A 166 3.27 18.38 10.95
N ALA A 167 2.71 18.26 9.75
CA ALA A 167 3.27 18.85 8.52
C ALA A 167 2.59 20.16 8.09
N ASN A 168 1.66 20.69 8.89
CA ASN A 168 0.88 21.89 8.59
C ASN A 168 0.04 21.79 7.29
N GLY A 169 -0.53 20.61 7.04
CA GLY A 169 -1.50 20.35 5.97
C GLY A 169 -1.30 18.99 5.28
N THR A 170 -2.38 18.42 4.76
CA THR A 170 -2.38 17.14 4.02
C THR A 170 -1.40 17.14 2.84
N PHE A 171 -1.28 18.29 2.16
CA PHE A 171 -0.39 18.44 1.00
C PHE A 171 1.10 18.23 1.32
N TYR A 172 1.50 18.35 2.60
CA TYR A 172 2.89 18.32 3.06
C TYR A 172 3.24 17.06 3.87
N CYS A 173 2.25 16.28 4.31
CA CYS A 173 2.46 15.09 5.15
C CYS A 173 2.84 13.82 4.36
N ALA A 174 3.02 13.92 3.05
CA ALA A 174 3.39 12.79 2.21
C ALA A 174 4.80 12.26 2.53
N SER A 175 4.94 10.94 2.68
CA SER A 175 6.24 10.28 2.84
C SER A 175 7.07 10.38 1.56
N VAL A 176 6.42 10.20 0.41
CA VAL A 176 7.02 10.43 -0.91
C VAL A 176 6.21 11.46 -1.71
N GLN A 177 6.89 12.38 -2.40
CA GLN A 177 6.27 13.36 -3.29
C GLN A 177 6.92 13.28 -4.68
N VAL A 178 6.10 13.08 -5.71
CA VAL A 178 6.57 12.97 -7.10
C VAL A 178 5.95 14.08 -7.95
N PHE A 179 6.80 15.00 -8.40
CA PHE A 179 6.44 16.13 -9.26
C PHE A 179 7.09 16.05 -10.65
N GLY A 180 8.13 15.22 -10.80
CA GLY A 180 8.76 14.94 -12.09
C GLY A 180 7.86 14.10 -13.01
N SER A 181 7.86 14.41 -14.29
CA SER A 181 7.12 13.65 -15.30
C SER A 181 7.85 12.37 -15.74
N GLN A 182 7.12 11.48 -16.43
CA GLN A 182 7.67 10.23 -16.98
C GLN A 182 8.33 9.34 -15.91
N PHE A 183 7.77 9.39 -14.70
CA PHE A 183 8.25 8.64 -13.57
C PHE A 183 7.65 7.23 -13.54
N LEU A 184 8.47 6.26 -13.12
CA LEU A 184 8.07 4.86 -12.98
C LEU A 184 8.44 4.34 -11.59
N ALA A 185 7.52 3.66 -10.92
CA ALA A 185 7.84 2.85 -9.76
C ALA A 185 7.52 1.38 -10.05
N LYS A 186 8.44 0.48 -9.71
CA LYS A 186 8.27 -0.96 -9.86
C LYS A 186 8.63 -1.68 -8.56
N ASN A 187 7.76 -2.58 -8.13
CA ASN A 187 8.05 -3.55 -7.06
C ASN A 187 8.55 -2.90 -5.75
N ILE A 188 7.93 -1.79 -5.35
CA ILE A 188 8.28 -1.02 -4.15
C ILE A 188 7.01 -0.53 -3.46
N SER A 189 7.10 -0.37 -2.15
CA SER A 189 6.02 0.17 -1.33
C SER A 189 6.26 1.60 -0.87
N PHE A 190 5.19 2.38 -0.83
CA PHE A 190 5.13 3.70 -0.21
C PHE A 190 4.24 3.62 1.01
N MET A 191 4.74 4.07 2.16
CA MET A 191 4.04 3.90 3.44
C MET A 191 4.00 5.19 4.22
N ASN A 192 2.85 5.50 4.83
CA ASN A 192 2.79 6.41 5.97
C ASN A 192 2.40 5.62 7.22
N VAL A 193 3.29 5.59 8.20
CA VAL A 193 3.16 4.82 9.44
C VAL A 193 2.71 5.69 10.62
N ALA A 194 2.08 6.83 10.35
CA ALA A 194 1.40 7.61 11.37
C ALA A 194 0.35 6.77 12.12
N PRO A 195 0.03 7.09 13.39
CA PRO A 195 -1.01 6.40 14.13
C PRO A 195 -2.35 6.43 13.39
N ILE A 196 -3.05 5.28 13.36
CA ILE A 196 -4.38 5.18 12.75
C ILE A 196 -5.34 6.15 13.48
N PRO A 197 -6.03 7.04 12.75
CA PRO A 197 -6.92 8.03 13.34
C PRO A 197 -8.10 7.39 14.07
N LYS A 198 -8.49 8.00 15.19
CA LYS A 198 -9.76 7.75 15.86
C LYS A 198 -10.86 8.64 15.27
N PRO A 199 -12.14 8.23 15.36
CA PRO A 199 -13.24 9.09 14.95
C PRO A 199 -13.18 10.46 15.65
N GLY A 200 -13.17 11.53 14.86
CA GLY A 200 -13.13 12.92 15.35
C GLY A 200 -11.73 13.53 15.50
N ASP A 201 -10.66 12.77 15.23
CA ASP A 201 -9.30 13.31 15.24
C ASP A 201 -9.13 14.42 14.19
N VAL A 202 -8.51 15.54 14.58
CA VAL A 202 -8.27 16.69 13.72
C VAL A 202 -6.84 16.63 13.17
N GLY A 203 -6.71 16.77 11.85
CA GLY A 203 -5.39 16.82 11.19
C GLY A 203 -4.68 15.46 11.12
N ALA A 204 -5.42 14.35 11.19
CA ALA A 204 -4.86 13.00 11.22
C ALA A 204 -4.65 12.36 9.83
N GLN A 205 -4.91 13.11 8.75
CA GLN A 205 -4.60 12.69 7.38
C GLN A 205 -3.10 12.38 7.27
N ALA A 206 -2.75 11.26 6.63
CA ALA A 206 -1.37 10.77 6.62
C ALA A 206 -1.06 10.12 5.26
N VAL A 207 -0.48 10.91 4.37
CA VAL A 207 -0.27 10.53 2.98
C VAL A 207 0.97 9.64 2.84
N ALA A 208 0.84 8.47 2.20
CA ALA A 208 1.96 7.60 1.88
C ALA A 208 2.76 8.16 0.70
N ILE A 209 2.04 8.55 -0.35
CA ILE A 209 2.62 9.20 -1.53
C ILE A 209 1.66 10.22 -2.12
N ARG A 210 2.22 11.35 -2.54
CA ARG A 210 1.54 12.36 -3.36
C ARG A 210 2.18 12.44 -4.73
N ILE A 211 1.36 12.39 -5.77
CA ILE A 211 1.82 12.40 -7.16
C ILE A 211 1.12 13.50 -7.96
N SER A 212 1.92 14.37 -8.59
CA SER A 212 1.42 15.53 -9.35
C SER A 212 2.22 15.79 -10.65
N GLY A 213 3.17 14.89 -10.97
CA GLY A 213 3.83 14.88 -12.28
C GLY A 213 2.88 14.36 -13.36
N ASP A 214 3.26 14.42 -14.64
CA ASP A 214 2.46 13.85 -15.72
C ASP A 214 3.13 12.58 -16.27
N GLU A 215 2.33 11.63 -16.76
CA GLU A 215 2.80 10.35 -17.32
C GLU A 215 3.53 9.48 -16.28
N LEU A 216 2.85 9.17 -15.17
CA LEU A 216 3.43 8.35 -14.08
C LEU A 216 2.88 6.94 -14.15
N ALA A 217 3.75 5.95 -14.01
CA ALA A 217 3.36 4.55 -13.94
C ALA A 217 3.83 3.88 -12.63
N PHE A 218 2.98 3.01 -12.09
CA PHE A 218 3.24 2.21 -10.89
C PHE A 218 2.90 0.75 -11.21
N VAL A 219 3.87 -0.16 -11.10
CA VAL A 219 3.69 -1.58 -11.47
C VAL A 219 4.14 -2.49 -10.34
N GLY A 220 3.23 -3.32 -9.84
CA GLY A 220 3.54 -4.21 -8.72
C GLY A 220 3.90 -3.46 -7.44
N CYS A 221 3.37 -2.23 -7.26
CA CYS A 221 3.67 -1.36 -6.12
C CYS A 221 2.68 -1.54 -4.97
N GLY A 222 3.13 -1.22 -3.76
CA GLY A 222 2.31 -1.20 -2.56
C GLY A 222 2.10 0.23 -2.04
N PHE A 223 0.90 0.51 -1.53
CA PHE A 223 0.54 1.81 -0.95
C PHE A 223 -0.15 1.56 0.38
N PHE A 224 0.46 2.01 1.48
CA PHE A 224 0.00 1.70 2.83
C PHE A 224 -0.15 2.97 3.66
N GLY A 225 -1.34 3.18 4.21
CA GLY A 225 -1.65 4.25 5.13
C GLY A 225 -3.03 4.02 5.72
N ALA A 226 -3.56 5.02 6.43
CA ALA A 226 -4.94 4.99 6.92
C ALA A 226 -5.77 5.99 6.12
N GLN A 227 -5.97 7.20 6.65
CA GLN A 227 -6.66 8.27 5.96
C GLN A 227 -5.74 8.96 4.94
N ASP A 228 -6.24 9.20 3.73
CA ASP A 228 -5.56 9.92 2.65
C ASP A 228 -4.27 9.22 2.13
N THR A 229 -4.26 7.88 2.07
CA THR A 229 -3.06 7.09 1.73
C THR A 229 -2.39 7.49 0.40
N LEU A 230 -3.14 7.48 -0.71
CA LEU A 230 -2.66 7.81 -2.05
C LEU A 230 -3.28 9.14 -2.49
N HIS A 231 -2.47 10.20 -2.48
CA HIS A 231 -2.85 11.49 -3.03
C HIS A 231 -2.50 11.54 -4.52
N ASP A 232 -3.43 11.05 -5.33
CA ASP A 232 -3.41 11.08 -6.78
C ASP A 232 -3.80 12.48 -7.32
N ASP A 233 -2.93 13.46 -7.04
CA ASP A 233 -3.19 14.90 -7.11
C ASP A 233 -3.52 15.37 -8.53
N ARG A 234 -2.58 15.26 -9.49
CA ARG A 234 -2.79 15.76 -10.86
C ARG A 234 -1.88 15.06 -11.85
N GLY A 235 -2.34 14.88 -13.08
CA GLY A 235 -1.57 14.27 -14.17
C GLY A 235 -2.29 13.09 -14.79
N ARG A 236 -1.64 12.43 -15.74
CA ARG A 236 -2.08 11.15 -16.33
C ARG A 236 -1.31 10.01 -15.71
N HIS A 237 -1.99 9.10 -15.01
CA HIS A 237 -1.32 8.07 -14.23
C HIS A 237 -1.85 6.66 -14.53
N TYR A 238 -0.95 5.69 -14.46
CA TYR A 238 -1.25 4.28 -14.65
C TYR A 238 -0.79 3.47 -13.45
N PHE A 239 -1.70 2.68 -12.87
CA PHE A 239 -1.41 1.75 -11.79
C PHE A 239 -1.77 0.36 -12.27
N LYS A 240 -0.79 -0.55 -12.27
CA LYS A 240 -0.97 -1.93 -12.74
C LYS A 240 -0.48 -2.91 -11.68
N ASP A 241 -1.30 -3.93 -11.37
CA ASP A 241 -0.95 -4.98 -10.41
C ASP A 241 -0.56 -4.43 -9.01
N CYS A 242 -1.16 -3.30 -8.61
CA CYS A 242 -0.81 -2.63 -7.35
C CYS A 242 -1.67 -3.09 -6.17
N TYR A 243 -1.12 -2.99 -4.97
CA TYR A 243 -1.82 -3.19 -3.70
C TYR A 243 -2.01 -1.84 -2.99
N ILE A 244 -3.25 -1.43 -2.73
CA ILE A 244 -3.57 -0.13 -2.11
C ILE A 244 -4.41 -0.35 -0.87
N GLN A 245 -3.94 0.08 0.29
CA GLN A 245 -4.61 -0.09 1.57
C GLN A 245 -4.85 1.25 2.28
N GLY A 246 -6.06 1.44 2.82
CA GLY A 246 -6.38 2.57 3.69
C GLY A 246 -7.81 2.55 4.24
N SER A 247 -8.24 3.63 4.87
CA SER A 247 -9.55 3.70 5.56
C SER A 247 -10.48 4.76 4.96
N ILE A 248 -10.18 6.04 5.17
CA ILE A 248 -10.97 7.19 4.71
C ILE A 248 -10.24 7.83 3.54
N ASP A 249 -10.94 8.03 2.43
CA ASP A 249 -10.47 8.76 1.26
C ASP A 249 -9.10 8.30 0.75
N PHE A 250 -8.84 6.99 0.86
CA PHE A 250 -7.47 6.51 0.76
C PHE A 250 -6.92 6.50 -0.67
N ILE A 251 -7.77 6.77 -1.67
CA ILE A 251 -7.39 7.17 -3.03
C ILE A 251 -8.11 8.49 -3.34
N PHE A 252 -7.40 9.61 -3.34
CA PHE A 252 -8.02 10.92 -3.52
C PHE A 252 -7.17 11.84 -4.39
N GLY A 253 -7.81 12.86 -4.97
CA GLY A 253 -7.13 13.84 -5.82
C GLY A 253 -7.86 14.13 -7.12
N HIS A 254 -7.16 14.74 -8.07
CA HIS A 254 -7.72 15.32 -9.30
C HIS A 254 -7.09 14.75 -10.58
N ALA A 255 -6.28 13.68 -10.50
CA ALA A 255 -5.67 13.09 -11.68
C ALA A 255 -6.65 12.41 -12.66
N LYS A 256 -6.15 12.14 -13.87
CA LYS A 256 -6.77 11.28 -14.89
C LYS A 256 -6.06 9.94 -14.82
N SER A 257 -6.67 8.95 -14.16
CA SER A 257 -5.95 7.75 -13.76
C SER A 257 -6.68 6.46 -14.13
N LEU A 258 -5.89 5.48 -14.58
CA LEU A 258 -6.32 4.11 -14.79
C LEU A 258 -5.64 3.21 -13.76
N TYR A 259 -6.45 2.55 -12.94
CA TYR A 259 -6.05 1.49 -12.04
C TYR A 259 -6.49 0.16 -12.65
N GLN A 260 -5.54 -0.71 -12.97
CA GLN A 260 -5.79 -1.95 -13.66
C GLN A 260 -5.21 -3.12 -12.85
N ASP A 261 -6.01 -4.17 -12.68
CA ASP A 261 -5.56 -5.40 -11.98
C ASP A 261 -5.11 -5.13 -10.52
N CYS A 262 -5.64 -4.06 -9.90
CA CYS A 262 -5.24 -3.63 -8.56
C CYS A 262 -6.07 -4.30 -7.45
N GLN A 263 -5.43 -4.54 -6.31
CA GLN A 263 -6.08 -4.94 -5.06
C GLN A 263 -6.26 -3.73 -4.15
N ILE A 264 -7.51 -3.46 -3.78
CA ILE A 264 -7.94 -2.29 -3.01
C ILE A 264 -8.48 -2.78 -1.67
N ILE A 265 -7.75 -2.54 -0.59
CA ILE A 265 -8.01 -3.15 0.70
C ILE A 265 -8.38 -2.09 1.73
N SER A 266 -9.64 -2.07 2.13
CA SER A 266 -10.05 -1.25 3.27
C SER A 266 -9.50 -1.81 4.57
N MET A 267 -8.96 -0.93 5.40
CA MET A 267 -8.62 -1.20 6.79
C MET A 267 -9.45 -0.34 7.75
N ALA A 268 -10.64 0.09 7.31
CA ALA A 268 -11.57 0.81 8.17
C ALA A 268 -12.00 -0.09 9.34
N ASN A 269 -12.32 0.55 10.48
CA ASN A 269 -12.70 -0.17 11.69
C ASN A 269 -13.89 -1.10 11.43
N GLN A 270 -13.97 -2.25 12.09
CA GLN A 270 -15.16 -3.09 11.98
C GLN A 270 -16.39 -2.37 12.55
N VAL A 271 -17.55 -2.57 11.92
CA VAL A 271 -18.84 -2.09 12.43
C VAL A 271 -19.64 -3.27 12.96
N SER A 272 -20.47 -3.03 13.99
CA SER A 272 -21.40 -4.04 14.48
C SER A 272 -22.33 -4.51 13.35
N PRO A 273 -22.68 -5.81 13.29
CA PRO A 273 -23.62 -6.32 12.30
C PRO A 273 -24.94 -5.51 12.29
N GLY A 274 -25.40 -5.11 11.10
CA GLY A 274 -26.59 -4.29 10.93
C GLY A 274 -26.40 -2.78 11.16
N SER A 275 -25.20 -2.34 11.55
CA SER A 275 -24.87 -0.92 11.62
C SER A 275 -24.90 -0.27 10.23
N LYS A 276 -25.51 0.91 10.15
CA LYS A 276 -25.48 1.77 8.96
C LYS A 276 -24.36 2.81 9.02
N SER A 277 -23.50 2.75 10.04
CA SER A 277 -22.40 3.71 10.16
C SER A 277 -21.36 3.42 9.09
N ILE A 278 -21.05 4.45 8.31
CA ILE A 278 -19.96 4.45 7.35
C ILE A 278 -18.71 4.95 8.03
N ASN A 279 -17.58 4.27 7.83
CA ASN A 279 -16.32 4.60 8.48
C ASN A 279 -15.11 4.54 7.57
N GLY A 280 -15.36 4.54 6.26
CA GLY A 280 -14.34 4.65 5.24
C GLY A 280 -14.94 4.98 3.89
N ALA A 281 -14.06 5.36 2.97
CA ALA A 281 -14.38 5.56 1.57
C ALA A 281 -13.16 5.19 0.75
N VAL A 282 -13.36 4.42 -0.32
CA VAL A 282 -12.27 4.02 -1.21
C VAL A 282 -11.73 5.22 -1.95
N THR A 283 -12.61 6.04 -2.51
CA THR A 283 -12.22 7.19 -3.34
C THR A 283 -12.78 8.53 -2.87
N ALA A 284 -12.02 9.59 -3.09
CA ALA A 284 -12.47 10.97 -2.98
C ALA A 284 -11.96 11.78 -4.18
N ASN A 285 -12.64 11.66 -5.32
CA ASN A 285 -12.23 12.35 -6.54
C ASN A 285 -12.62 13.84 -6.50
N GLY A 286 -11.65 14.68 -6.83
CA GLY A 286 -11.69 16.13 -6.72
C GLY A 286 -11.95 16.86 -8.03
N ARG A 287 -12.54 16.24 -9.06
CA ARG A 287 -12.91 16.94 -10.30
C ARG A 287 -13.91 18.07 -10.01
N ASN A 288 -13.56 19.28 -10.43
CA ASN A 288 -14.20 20.53 -10.00
C ASN A 288 -15.04 21.20 -11.10
N SER A 289 -14.81 20.89 -12.38
CA SER A 289 -15.63 21.42 -13.48
C SER A 289 -15.90 20.39 -14.58
N LYS A 290 -16.91 20.65 -15.41
CA LYS A 290 -17.23 19.85 -16.59
C LYS A 290 -16.12 19.87 -17.65
N ASP A 291 -15.33 20.95 -17.70
CA ASP A 291 -14.30 21.18 -18.72
C ASP A 291 -12.98 20.45 -18.40
N GLU A 292 -12.83 19.98 -17.16
CA GLU A 292 -11.71 19.14 -16.76
C GLU A 292 -11.90 17.71 -17.26
N ASN A 293 -10.85 17.09 -17.79
CA ASN A 293 -10.87 15.69 -18.22
C ASN A 293 -10.15 14.76 -17.22
N SER A 294 -10.40 14.92 -15.93
CA SER A 294 -9.85 14.09 -14.85
C SER A 294 -10.87 13.07 -14.33
N GLY A 295 -10.43 12.12 -13.50
CA GLY A 295 -11.28 11.06 -12.97
C GLY A 295 -10.50 9.77 -12.78
N PHE A 296 -11.08 8.86 -12.01
CA PHE A 296 -10.48 7.56 -11.73
C PHE A 296 -11.27 6.45 -12.42
N SER A 297 -10.57 5.57 -13.12
CA SER A 297 -11.14 4.33 -13.65
C SER A 297 -10.43 3.13 -13.05
N PHE A 298 -11.21 2.19 -12.51
CA PHE A 298 -10.73 0.95 -11.92
C PHE A 298 -11.21 -0.22 -12.77
N VAL A 299 -10.28 -0.96 -13.38
CA VAL A 299 -10.56 -2.00 -14.36
C VAL A 299 -9.97 -3.32 -13.89
N ASN A 300 -10.81 -4.35 -13.80
CA ASN A 300 -10.42 -5.69 -13.33
C ASN A 300 -9.75 -5.68 -11.94
N CYS A 301 -10.21 -4.80 -11.06
CA CYS A 301 -9.70 -4.68 -9.70
C CYS A 301 -10.46 -5.60 -8.73
N SER A 302 -9.98 -5.67 -7.49
CA SER A 302 -10.75 -6.24 -6.38
C SER A 302 -10.81 -5.28 -5.21
N ILE A 303 -11.97 -5.13 -4.58
CA ILE A 303 -12.16 -4.39 -3.33
C ILE A 303 -12.53 -5.36 -2.21
N GLY A 304 -11.80 -5.28 -1.10
CA GLY A 304 -12.08 -6.07 0.10
C GLY A 304 -11.57 -5.42 1.38
N GLY A 305 -11.37 -6.23 2.42
CA GLY A 305 -10.83 -5.79 3.71
C GLY A 305 -11.89 -5.70 4.80
N THR A 306 -11.79 -4.67 5.64
CA THR A 306 -12.59 -4.51 6.88
C THR A 306 -13.42 -3.24 6.88
N GLY A 307 -14.49 -3.22 7.66
CA GLY A 307 -15.32 -2.04 7.90
C GLY A 307 -16.56 -1.96 7.03
N HIS A 308 -17.08 -0.74 6.87
CA HIS A 308 -18.29 -0.48 6.10
C HIS A 308 -18.10 0.85 5.36
N VAL A 309 -17.84 0.74 4.05
CA VAL A 309 -17.25 1.83 3.27
C VAL A 309 -18.04 2.15 2.02
N TRP A 310 -17.94 3.40 1.59
CA TRP A 310 -18.37 3.79 0.24
C TRP A 310 -17.29 3.46 -0.79
N LEU A 311 -17.71 3.18 -2.02
CA LEU A 311 -16.86 3.19 -3.22
C LEU A 311 -16.24 4.58 -3.44
N GLY A 312 -16.97 5.63 -3.09
CA GLY A 312 -16.40 6.95 -3.03
C GLY A 312 -17.37 8.03 -2.57
N HIS A 313 -16.80 9.19 -2.29
CA HIS A 313 -17.57 10.40 -2.07
C HIS A 313 -17.05 11.60 -2.87
N ALA A 314 -17.95 12.53 -3.18
CA ALA A 314 -17.69 13.63 -4.11
C ALA A 314 -16.92 14.76 -3.45
N TRP A 315 -15.59 14.67 -3.33
CA TRP A 315 -14.79 15.77 -2.77
C TRP A 315 -15.03 17.11 -3.48
N ARG A 316 -15.30 17.08 -4.79
CA ARG A 316 -15.67 18.25 -5.60
C ARG A 316 -16.93 18.00 -6.47
N PRO A 317 -17.60 19.06 -6.96
CA PRO A 317 -18.94 18.93 -7.58
C PRO A 317 -19.02 18.09 -8.85
N TYR A 318 -17.93 17.90 -9.59
CA TYR A 318 -17.89 17.13 -10.85
C TYR A 318 -17.15 15.80 -10.71
N SER A 319 -17.07 15.29 -9.48
CA SER A 319 -16.37 14.05 -9.14
C SER A 319 -16.71 12.92 -10.11
N ARG A 320 -15.68 12.23 -10.61
CA ARG A 320 -15.81 11.18 -11.62
C ARG A 320 -15.02 9.94 -11.23
N VAL A 321 -15.74 8.84 -11.00
CA VAL A 321 -15.16 7.54 -10.61
C VAL A 321 -15.95 6.43 -11.28
N ILE A 322 -15.25 5.48 -11.92
CA ILE A 322 -15.85 4.34 -12.59
C ILE A 322 -15.18 3.06 -12.13
N PHE A 323 -15.97 2.05 -11.75
CA PHE A 323 -15.49 0.69 -11.51
C PHE A 323 -16.00 -0.25 -12.61
N VAL A 324 -15.09 -1.02 -13.22
CA VAL A 324 -15.39 -1.91 -14.34
C VAL A 324 -14.81 -3.29 -14.12
N SER A 325 -15.65 -4.33 -14.19
CA SER A 325 -15.27 -5.73 -13.93
C SER A 325 -14.55 -5.91 -12.59
N THR A 326 -14.94 -5.12 -11.59
CA THR A 326 -14.31 -5.13 -10.26
C THR A 326 -15.07 -6.09 -9.33
N PHE A 327 -14.34 -6.98 -8.66
CA PHE A 327 -14.91 -7.81 -7.61
C PHE A 327 -15.01 -7.02 -6.29
N MET A 328 -16.14 -7.06 -5.59
CA MET A 328 -16.38 -6.31 -4.36
C MET A 328 -16.90 -7.24 -3.25
N THR A 329 -16.19 -7.32 -2.13
CA THR A 329 -16.72 -8.00 -0.93
C THR A 329 -17.83 -7.17 -0.27
N ASP A 330 -18.46 -7.73 0.76
CA ASP A 330 -19.53 -7.13 1.55
C ASP A 330 -19.11 -5.93 2.42
N VAL A 331 -17.86 -5.47 2.29
CA VAL A 331 -17.37 -4.23 2.90
C VAL A 331 -18.04 -2.99 2.30
N ILE A 332 -18.53 -3.10 1.06
CA ILE A 332 -19.18 -1.98 0.34
C ILE A 332 -20.61 -1.79 0.84
N ALA A 333 -20.90 -0.56 1.27
CA ALA A 333 -22.24 -0.18 1.70
C ALA A 333 -23.27 -0.29 0.57
N PRO A 334 -24.53 -0.68 0.85
CA PRO A 334 -25.56 -0.84 -0.20
C PRO A 334 -25.78 0.40 -1.06
N GLU A 335 -25.76 1.60 -0.48
CA GLU A 335 -25.85 2.87 -1.20
C GLU A 335 -24.65 3.14 -2.12
N GLY A 336 -23.49 2.54 -1.80
CA GLY A 336 -22.24 2.57 -2.56
C GLY A 336 -21.52 3.90 -2.59
N TRP A 337 -22.24 5.02 -2.65
CA TRP A 337 -21.68 6.33 -2.98
C TRP A 337 -22.26 7.44 -2.10
N ASN A 338 -21.49 8.52 -1.92
CA ASN A 338 -21.95 9.72 -1.24
C ASN A 338 -21.65 10.98 -2.08
N ASN A 339 -22.64 11.85 -2.26
CA ASN A 339 -22.52 13.11 -3.00
C ASN A 339 -21.99 14.25 -2.11
N PHE A 340 -21.23 13.92 -1.06
CA PHE A 340 -20.83 14.86 0.00
C PHE A 340 -22.03 15.45 0.78
N ASN A 341 -23.14 14.71 0.83
CA ASN A 341 -24.43 15.14 1.37
C ASN A 341 -24.95 16.44 0.72
N ASP A 342 -24.65 16.65 -0.56
CA ASP A 342 -25.00 17.84 -1.33
C ASP A 342 -25.80 17.45 -2.59
N PRO A 343 -27.14 17.50 -2.53
CA PRO A 343 -28.01 17.12 -3.65
C PRO A 343 -27.78 17.92 -4.93
N SER A 344 -27.17 19.11 -4.86
CA SER A 344 -26.87 19.90 -6.06
C SER A 344 -25.85 19.23 -6.98
N ARG A 345 -25.08 18.26 -6.45
CA ARG A 345 -24.04 17.53 -7.18
C ARG A 345 -24.57 16.35 -7.97
N ASP A 346 -25.80 15.90 -7.70
CA ASP A 346 -26.41 14.72 -8.34
C ASP A 346 -26.44 14.83 -9.86
N ALA A 347 -26.58 16.05 -10.39
CA ALA A 347 -26.60 16.33 -11.82
C ALA A 347 -25.21 16.40 -12.47
N THR A 348 -24.13 16.52 -11.69
CA THR A 348 -22.78 16.84 -12.19
C THR A 348 -21.74 15.75 -11.91
N ILE A 349 -21.94 14.93 -10.88
CA ILE A 349 -21.07 13.78 -10.60
C ILE A 349 -21.29 12.66 -11.62
N PHE A 350 -20.23 11.90 -11.88
CA PHE A 350 -20.27 10.74 -12.77
C PHE A 350 -19.71 9.53 -12.03
N TYR A 351 -20.59 8.78 -11.37
CA TYR A 351 -20.26 7.53 -10.71
C TYR A 351 -20.88 6.36 -11.42
N GLY A 352 -20.09 5.34 -11.73
CA GLY A 352 -20.57 4.20 -12.48
C GLY A 352 -19.93 2.88 -12.04
N GLU A 353 -20.72 1.83 -12.14
CA GLU A 353 -20.30 0.44 -11.96
C GLU A 353 -20.72 -0.33 -13.20
N TYR A 354 -19.80 -1.08 -13.82
CA TYR A 354 -20.11 -1.90 -14.99
C TYR A 354 -19.51 -3.30 -14.84
N ASN A 355 -20.35 -4.34 -14.97
CA ASN A 355 -19.93 -5.74 -14.85
C ASN A 355 -19.19 -6.08 -13.54
N CYS A 356 -19.43 -5.33 -12.46
CA CYS A 356 -18.88 -5.64 -11.13
C CYS A 356 -19.55 -6.88 -10.53
N SER A 357 -18.82 -7.61 -9.70
CA SER A 357 -19.28 -8.89 -9.11
C SER A 357 -18.95 -8.99 -7.62
N GLY A 358 -19.48 -10.03 -6.96
CA GLY A 358 -19.30 -10.23 -5.52
C GLY A 358 -20.43 -9.63 -4.67
N PRO A 359 -20.45 -9.93 -3.36
CA PRO A 359 -21.56 -9.55 -2.48
C PRO A 359 -21.75 -8.03 -2.32
N GLY A 360 -20.68 -7.24 -2.46
CA GLY A 360 -20.75 -5.77 -2.40
C GLY A 360 -21.22 -5.11 -3.70
N ALA A 361 -21.27 -5.85 -4.81
CA ALA A 361 -21.62 -5.31 -6.13
C ALA A 361 -23.14 -5.25 -6.39
N ASN A 362 -23.98 -5.66 -5.43
CA ASN A 362 -25.43 -5.56 -5.58
C ASN A 362 -25.86 -4.08 -5.68
N ASN A 363 -26.29 -3.68 -6.88
CA ASN A 363 -26.61 -2.29 -7.17
C ASN A 363 -28.08 -1.89 -6.89
N SER A 364 -28.92 -2.79 -6.39
CA SER A 364 -30.37 -2.55 -6.19
C SER A 364 -30.70 -1.41 -5.21
N LYS A 365 -29.76 -1.04 -4.34
CA LYS A 365 -29.91 0.00 -3.32
C LYS A 365 -28.96 1.19 -3.51
N ARG A 366 -28.27 1.27 -4.65
CA ARG A 366 -27.34 2.36 -4.94
C ARG A 366 -28.07 3.71 -4.93
N ALA A 367 -27.31 4.75 -4.60
CA ALA A 367 -27.80 6.12 -4.71
C ALA A 367 -28.35 6.41 -6.12
N GLN A 368 -29.42 7.20 -6.20
CA GLN A 368 -30.20 7.36 -7.44
C GLN A 368 -29.42 8.05 -8.58
N TYR A 369 -28.40 8.85 -8.23
CA TYR A 369 -27.54 9.57 -9.19
C TYR A 369 -26.45 8.70 -9.82
N VAL A 370 -26.31 7.43 -9.41
CA VAL A 370 -25.33 6.51 -9.99
C VAL A 370 -25.73 6.17 -11.43
N GLN A 371 -24.76 6.26 -12.33
CA GLN A 371 -24.93 6.05 -13.75
C GLN A 371 -25.18 4.57 -14.05
N LYS A 372 -26.24 4.30 -14.82
CA LYS A 372 -26.51 2.98 -15.40
C LYS A 372 -25.75 2.86 -16.72
N LEU A 373 -24.53 2.35 -16.65
CA LEU A 373 -23.64 2.26 -17.81
C LEU A 373 -23.99 1.05 -18.70
N ASN A 374 -23.88 1.24 -20.01
CA ASN A 374 -23.86 0.18 -21.01
C ASN A 374 -22.47 0.04 -21.67
N GLU A 375 -22.30 -0.95 -22.55
CA GLU A 375 -21.03 -1.23 -23.25
C GLU A 375 -20.46 0.00 -23.96
N THR A 376 -21.29 0.72 -24.71
CA THR A 376 -20.86 1.91 -25.46
C THR A 376 -20.38 3.02 -24.54
N GLN A 377 -21.09 3.25 -23.42
CA GLN A 377 -20.74 4.29 -22.45
C GLN A 377 -19.45 3.96 -21.69
N VAL A 378 -19.23 2.68 -21.37
CA VAL A 378 -18.06 2.24 -20.59
C VAL A 378 -16.80 2.10 -21.44
N ALA A 379 -16.91 1.91 -22.76
CA ALA A 379 -15.78 1.66 -23.65
C ALA A 379 -14.65 2.70 -23.56
N GLN A 380 -14.98 3.97 -23.27
CA GLN A 380 -14.00 5.05 -23.09
C GLN A 380 -13.24 5.00 -21.76
N PHE A 381 -13.71 4.21 -20.79
CA PHE A 381 -13.15 4.14 -19.44
C PHE A 381 -12.32 2.88 -19.18
N ILE A 382 -12.35 1.89 -20.06
CA ILE A 382 -11.75 0.56 -19.80
C ILE A 382 -10.33 0.37 -20.31
N ASN A 383 -9.90 1.19 -21.27
CA ASN A 383 -8.64 0.99 -21.97
C ASN A 383 -7.65 2.13 -21.66
N MET A 384 -6.40 1.94 -22.03
CA MET A 384 -5.32 2.91 -21.80
C MET A 384 -5.55 4.27 -22.48
N THR A 385 -6.46 4.38 -23.46
CA THR A 385 -6.77 5.68 -24.09
C THR A 385 -7.42 6.65 -23.10
N ILE A 386 -8.02 6.16 -22.00
CA ILE A 386 -8.51 7.04 -20.93
C ILE A 386 -7.40 7.90 -20.33
N ILE A 387 -6.14 7.45 -20.39
CA ILE A 387 -4.97 8.19 -19.92
C ILE A 387 -4.04 8.59 -21.07
N ASP A 388 -4.52 8.51 -22.31
CA ASP A 388 -3.71 8.73 -23.52
C ASP A 388 -2.45 7.83 -23.54
N GLY A 389 -2.57 6.63 -22.97
CA GLY A 389 -1.45 5.74 -22.67
C GLY A 389 -0.69 5.25 -23.90
N ASP A 390 -1.33 5.20 -25.06
CA ASP A 390 -0.69 4.96 -26.36
C ASP A 390 0.39 5.98 -26.70
N GLN A 391 0.33 7.18 -26.12
CA GLN A 391 1.30 8.25 -26.39
C GLN A 391 2.56 8.17 -25.52
N TRP A 392 2.49 7.55 -24.34
CA TRP A 392 3.55 7.66 -23.33
C TRP A 392 3.94 6.36 -22.64
N LEU A 393 3.06 5.35 -22.56
CA LEU A 393 3.40 4.09 -21.89
C LEU A 393 4.48 3.30 -22.66
N GLN A 394 4.61 3.51 -23.97
CA GLN A 394 5.67 2.89 -24.79
C GLN A 394 7.10 3.26 -24.35
N TYR A 395 7.26 4.34 -23.58
CA TYR A 395 8.56 4.73 -23.01
C TYR A 395 8.90 3.99 -21.71
N PHE A 396 7.98 3.14 -21.24
CA PHE A 396 8.17 2.28 -20.10
C PHE A 396 8.13 0.80 -20.52
N ASP A 397 9.01 0.00 -19.93
CA ASP A 397 9.04 -1.45 -20.10
C ASP A 397 8.08 -2.09 -19.06
N ILE A 398 6.77 -2.07 -19.37
CA ILE A 398 5.64 -2.45 -18.50
C ILE A 398 4.83 -3.62 -19.06
#